data_AF-A0A3B5Y4P6-F1
#
_entry.id   AF-A0A3B5Y4P6-F1
#
_cell.length_a   1.000
_cell.length_b   1.000
_cell.length_c   1.000
_cell.angle_alpha   90.00
_cell.angle_beta   90.00
_cell.angle_gamma   90.00
#
_symmetry.space_group_name_H-M   'P 1'
#
loop_
_entity.id
_entity.type
_entity.pdbx_description
1 polymer ?
#
loop_
_entity_poly.entity_id
_entity_poly.type
_entity_poly.pdbx_seq_one_letter_code
_entity_poly.pdbx_strand_id
1 'polypeptide(L)'
;MGHCNGLLLVCGGVANPATRQWACLPCHPDRTPTKGFIKRNFLAYDPMVSPHFEVFFMQCVRRRSENEVALDPANPNSEWPPSPYTMSAFSSETWLWEEKSFIREGMAPRSIDPKLLPLMKNVLFPRDAVYWRGRLYVYNIFFVIRLDLEDNKYRVIELPPISEARGDIMPHLGKSGNGVYYGFVGDCCKFQIWFLNESIDHTEWMLKHEIGLKPLLEIFPWEHSHGSWFVQGLRDNNDETLDREKLEWDSDNDDATTASATEVSVQKKFHKYISRILGFHPYKEIIFLHISDTRVVAYHLKNSKVEDLGCLPVDGDDWIQSFCVYTPCWIESCLRANSVEPNSEL
;
A
#
# COMPACT_ATOMS: atom_id res chain seq x y z
N MET A 1 -3.69 -6.98 3.33
CA MET A 1 -4.93 -6.66 2.59
C MET A 1 -4.54 -5.75 1.43
N GLY A 2 -5.21 -5.83 0.27
CA GLY A 2 -5.00 -4.87 -0.82
C GLY A 2 -6.12 -3.83 -0.85
N HIS A 3 -5.90 -2.67 -1.48
CA HIS A 3 -6.96 -1.69 -1.68
C HIS A 3 -6.78 -0.95 -3.02
N CYS A 4 -7.88 -0.48 -3.60
CA CYS A 4 -7.86 0.38 -4.77
C CYS A 4 -9.13 1.19 -4.85
N ASN A 5 -9.02 2.53 -4.86
CA ASN A 5 -10.14 3.47 -5.10
C ASN A 5 -11.44 3.11 -4.37
N GLY A 6 -11.33 2.80 -3.07
CA GLY A 6 -12.47 2.49 -2.19
C GLY A 6 -12.95 1.05 -2.14
N LEU A 7 -12.33 0.17 -2.91
CA LEU A 7 -12.49 -1.27 -2.78
C LEU A 7 -11.34 -1.88 -1.98
N LEU A 8 -11.67 -2.87 -1.14
CA LEU A 8 -10.72 -3.65 -0.35
C LEU A 8 -10.66 -5.08 -0.87
N LEU A 9 -9.45 -5.55 -1.14
CA LEU A 9 -9.18 -6.93 -1.51
C LEU A 9 -8.83 -7.73 -0.26
N VAL A 10 -9.77 -8.59 0.14
CA VAL A 10 -9.68 -9.48 1.31
C VAL A 10 -9.54 -10.93 0.86
N CYS A 11 -9.32 -11.85 1.80
CA CYS A 11 -9.16 -13.26 1.47
C CYS A 11 -10.46 -13.81 0.85
N GLY A 12 -10.42 -14.11 -0.46
CA GLY A 12 -11.55 -14.73 -1.16
C GLY A 12 -12.62 -13.75 -1.69
N GLY A 13 -12.42 -12.44 -1.57
CA GLY A 13 -13.44 -11.48 -2.00
C GLY A 13 -12.96 -10.05 -2.13
N VAL A 14 -13.83 -9.22 -2.68
CA VAL A 14 -13.68 -7.76 -2.71
C VAL A 14 -14.82 -7.15 -1.91
N ALA A 15 -14.49 -6.22 -1.03
CA ALA A 15 -15.45 -5.51 -0.18
C ALA A 15 -15.44 -4.02 -0.49
N ASN A 16 -16.61 -3.40 -0.39
CA ASN A 16 -16.78 -1.96 -0.37
C ASN A 16 -17.35 -1.57 1.00
N PRO A 17 -16.49 -1.14 1.95
CA PRO A 17 -16.93 -0.71 3.27
C PRO A 17 -17.97 0.42 3.25
N ALA A 18 -17.86 1.38 2.32
CA ALA A 18 -18.76 2.52 2.22
C ALA A 18 -20.19 2.09 1.88
N THR A 19 -20.36 1.20 0.90
CA THR A 19 -21.69 0.66 0.55
C THR A 19 -22.09 -0.57 1.37
N ARG A 20 -21.22 -1.05 2.27
CA ARG A 20 -21.39 -2.28 3.05
C ARG A 20 -21.64 -3.53 2.20
N GLN A 21 -21.12 -3.53 0.98
CA GLN A 21 -21.25 -4.65 0.04
C GLN A 21 -19.98 -5.49 0.01
N TRP A 22 -20.14 -6.76 -0.35
CA TRP A 22 -19.03 -7.67 -0.57
C TRP A 22 -19.36 -8.65 -1.69
N ALA A 23 -18.33 -9.10 -2.38
CA ALA A 23 -18.40 -10.07 -3.46
C ALA A 23 -17.41 -11.20 -3.21
N CYS A 24 -17.87 -12.46 -3.26
CA CYS A 24 -17.00 -13.62 -3.38
C CYS A 24 -16.34 -13.64 -4.75
N LEU A 25 -15.01 -13.73 -4.79
CA LEU A 25 -14.33 -14.04 -6.03
C LEU A 25 -14.44 -15.55 -6.30
N PRO A 26 -14.69 -15.99 -7.54
CA PRO A 26 -14.57 -17.40 -7.90
C PRO A 26 -13.22 -17.95 -7.47
N CYS A 27 -13.19 -19.20 -6.99
CA CYS A 27 -11.95 -19.85 -6.61
C CYS A 27 -10.97 -19.88 -7.79
N HIS A 28 -9.79 -19.29 -7.61
CA HIS A 28 -8.73 -19.45 -8.59
C HIS A 28 -8.26 -20.92 -8.60
N PRO A 29 -8.19 -21.59 -9.77
CA PRO A 29 -7.95 -23.03 -9.85
C PRO A 29 -6.55 -23.45 -9.37
N ASP A 30 -5.56 -22.56 -9.45
CA ASP A 30 -4.18 -22.86 -9.04
C ASP A 30 -3.64 -21.88 -7.99
N ARG A 31 -3.57 -22.30 -6.74
CA ARG A 31 -2.86 -21.59 -5.66
C ARG A 31 -1.61 -22.33 -5.18
N THR A 32 -1.12 -23.30 -5.97
CA THR A 32 0.03 -24.09 -5.59
C THR A 32 1.27 -23.18 -5.43
N PRO A 33 1.97 -23.24 -4.29
CA PRO A 33 3.20 -22.49 -4.10
C PRO A 33 4.28 -23.02 -5.05
N THR A 34 4.82 -22.15 -5.90
CA THR A 34 6.02 -22.45 -6.68
C THR A 34 7.26 -22.17 -5.83
N LYS A 35 8.28 -23.03 -5.87
CA LYS A 35 9.54 -22.81 -5.14
C LYS A 35 10.12 -21.44 -5.53
N GLY A 36 10.45 -20.60 -4.54
CA GLY A 36 11.00 -19.26 -4.77
C GLY A 36 9.97 -18.17 -5.08
N PHE A 37 8.70 -18.51 -5.30
CA PHE A 37 7.64 -17.55 -5.61
C PHE A 37 6.46 -17.66 -4.65
N ILE A 38 5.70 -16.57 -4.56
CA ILE A 38 4.40 -16.53 -3.90
C ILE A 38 3.39 -15.92 -4.85
N LYS A 39 2.23 -16.56 -4.98
CA LYS A 39 1.14 -16.05 -5.81
C LYS A 39 0.27 -15.07 -5.01
N ARG A 40 -0.08 -13.93 -5.61
CA ARG A 40 -0.87 -12.87 -4.97
C ARG A 40 -1.87 -12.23 -5.91
N ASN A 41 -2.96 -11.77 -5.32
CA ASN A 41 -3.99 -10.99 -5.99
C ASN A 41 -3.69 -9.49 -5.83
N PHE A 42 -3.85 -8.74 -6.92
CA PHE A 42 -3.74 -7.28 -6.96
C PHE A 42 -4.99 -6.69 -7.61
N LEU A 43 -5.55 -5.65 -6.99
CA LEU A 43 -6.81 -5.05 -7.41
C LEU A 43 -6.55 -3.84 -8.31
N ALA A 44 -7.23 -3.78 -9.44
CA ALA A 44 -7.29 -2.62 -10.32
C ALA A 44 -8.74 -2.15 -10.43
N TYR A 45 -8.99 -0.90 -10.09
CA TYR A 45 -10.34 -0.35 -10.14
C TYR A 45 -10.28 1.16 -10.26
N ASP A 46 -11.00 1.73 -11.23
CA ASP A 46 -11.22 3.17 -11.33
C ASP A 46 -12.71 3.46 -11.51
N PRO A 47 -13.38 3.95 -10.45
CA PRO A 47 -14.80 4.25 -10.51
C PRO A 47 -15.16 5.32 -11.56
N MET A 48 -14.19 6.13 -11.99
CA MET A 48 -14.41 7.17 -13.02
C MET A 48 -14.33 6.63 -14.45
N VAL A 49 -13.76 5.44 -14.64
CA VAL A 49 -13.58 4.82 -15.96
C VAL A 49 -14.60 3.71 -16.20
N SER A 50 -14.81 2.85 -15.20
CA SER A 50 -15.71 1.70 -15.30
C SER A 50 -16.31 1.35 -13.94
N PRO A 51 -17.56 0.89 -13.87
CA PRO A 51 -18.10 0.31 -12.64
C PRO A 51 -17.44 -1.03 -12.30
N HIS A 52 -16.72 -1.65 -13.24
CA HIS A 52 -16.11 -2.96 -13.07
C HIS A 52 -14.66 -2.85 -12.57
N PHE A 53 -14.32 -3.67 -11.57
CA PHE A 53 -12.95 -3.91 -11.13
C PHE A 53 -12.38 -5.18 -11.76
N GLU A 54 -11.04 -5.24 -11.79
CA GLU A 54 -10.26 -6.41 -12.18
C GLU A 54 -9.33 -6.85 -11.05
N VAL A 55 -9.06 -8.15 -10.96
CA VAL A 55 -8.10 -8.73 -10.00
C VAL A 55 -7.07 -9.56 -10.73
N PHE A 56 -5.81 -9.19 -10.61
CA PHE A 56 -4.68 -9.86 -11.25
C PHE A 56 -3.99 -10.83 -10.29
N PHE A 57 -3.82 -12.08 -10.72
CA PHE A 57 -3.16 -13.13 -9.96
C PHE A 57 -1.72 -13.33 -10.43
N MET A 58 -0.77 -12.68 -9.75
CA MET A 58 0.62 -12.59 -10.16
C MET A 58 1.56 -13.43 -9.30
N GLN A 59 2.67 -13.87 -9.88
CA GLN A 59 3.78 -14.46 -9.15
C GLN A 59 4.74 -13.35 -8.67
N CYS A 60 5.01 -13.33 -7.38
CA CYS A 60 5.95 -12.42 -6.74
C CYS A 60 7.14 -13.21 -6.19
N VAL A 61 8.33 -12.61 -6.20
CA VAL A 61 9.52 -13.27 -5.63
C VAL A 61 9.30 -13.44 -4.14
N ARG A 62 9.56 -14.66 -3.64
CA ARG A 62 9.52 -14.97 -2.22
C ARG A 62 10.96 -15.04 -1.70
N ARG A 63 11.32 -14.10 -0.83
CA ARG A 63 12.56 -14.21 -0.07
C ARG A 63 12.46 -15.29 1.00
N ARG A 64 13.46 -16.18 1.08
CA ARG A 64 13.69 -17.06 2.25
C ARG A 64 14.76 -16.43 3.16
N SER A 65 14.79 -16.87 4.42
CA SER A 65 15.64 -16.36 5.52
C SER A 65 17.11 -16.10 5.14
N GLU A 66 17.83 -15.39 6.02
CA GLU A 66 19.14 -14.71 5.84
C GLU A 66 20.26 -15.43 5.04
N ASN A 67 20.18 -16.74 4.81
CA ASN A 67 21.21 -17.54 4.16
C ASN A 67 20.83 -18.12 2.78
N GLU A 68 19.61 -17.89 2.28
CA GLU A 68 19.18 -18.36 0.95
C GLU A 68 18.65 -17.20 0.11
N VAL A 69 19.54 -16.53 -0.62
CA VAL A 69 19.11 -15.83 -1.84
C VAL A 69 18.80 -16.91 -2.87
N ALA A 70 17.58 -17.42 -2.85
CA ALA A 70 17.06 -18.15 -3.98
C ALA A 70 16.70 -17.15 -5.09
N LEU A 71 17.68 -16.43 -5.64
CA LEU A 71 17.63 -16.23 -7.08
C LEU A 71 17.99 -17.58 -7.69
N ASP A 72 17.00 -18.46 -7.75
CA ASP A 72 16.95 -19.40 -8.85
C ASP A 72 15.54 -19.27 -9.42
N PRO A 73 15.32 -18.44 -10.46
CA PRO A 73 14.03 -18.29 -11.12
C PRO A 73 13.57 -19.56 -11.88
N ALA A 74 14.08 -20.74 -11.48
CA ALA A 74 14.06 -22.08 -12.08
C ALA A 74 15.19 -22.41 -13.08
N ASN A 75 16.03 -21.45 -13.47
CA ASN A 75 17.28 -21.63 -14.21
C ASN A 75 18.02 -20.28 -14.24
N PRO A 76 19.32 -20.17 -13.91
CA PRO A 76 20.09 -18.91 -14.07
C PRO A 76 20.15 -18.39 -15.52
N ASN A 77 19.76 -19.20 -16.51
CA ASN A 77 19.59 -18.79 -17.91
C ASN A 77 18.17 -18.31 -18.25
N SER A 78 17.22 -18.28 -17.30
CA SER A 78 15.83 -17.89 -17.54
C SER A 78 15.56 -16.48 -16.98
N GLU A 79 15.12 -15.59 -17.87
CA GLU A 79 14.78 -14.21 -17.54
C GLU A 79 13.51 -14.15 -16.67
N TRP A 80 13.54 -13.35 -15.59
CA TRP A 80 12.37 -13.07 -14.75
C TRP A 80 12.15 -11.56 -14.58
N PRO A 81 10.91 -11.04 -14.70
CA PRO A 81 9.70 -11.75 -15.13
C PRO A 81 9.81 -12.24 -16.60
N PRO A 82 9.14 -13.35 -16.94
CA PRO A 82 9.20 -13.94 -18.27
C PRO A 82 8.54 -13.02 -19.29
N SER A 83 8.94 -13.11 -20.57
CA SER A 83 8.26 -12.40 -21.65
C SER A 83 7.82 -13.42 -22.71
N PRO A 84 6.50 -13.58 -22.96
CA PRO A 84 5.39 -12.89 -22.31
C PRO A 84 5.23 -13.28 -20.83
N TYR A 85 4.69 -12.36 -20.02
CA TYR A 85 4.29 -12.63 -18.65
C TYR A 85 2.80 -12.95 -18.59
N THR A 86 2.49 -14.24 -18.53
CA THR A 86 1.13 -14.77 -18.52
C THR A 86 0.62 -14.93 -17.08
N MET A 87 -0.59 -14.43 -16.83
CA MET A 87 -1.25 -14.46 -15.52
C MET A 87 -2.76 -14.53 -15.66
N SER A 88 -3.45 -14.98 -14.62
CA SER A 88 -4.91 -14.95 -14.59
C SER A 88 -5.41 -13.58 -14.14
N ALA A 89 -6.40 -13.04 -14.83
CA ALA A 89 -7.10 -11.82 -14.47
C ALA A 89 -8.60 -12.13 -14.31
N PHE A 90 -9.17 -11.78 -13.17
CA PHE A 90 -10.61 -11.80 -12.95
C PHE A 90 -11.21 -10.47 -13.37
N SER A 91 -12.32 -10.49 -14.09
CA SER A 91 -13.14 -9.30 -14.36
C SER A 91 -14.49 -9.40 -13.67
N SER A 92 -14.92 -8.33 -13.00
CA SER A 92 -16.27 -8.24 -12.43
C SER A 92 -17.36 -7.95 -13.46
N GLU A 93 -17.01 -7.70 -14.73
CA GLU A 93 -17.97 -7.59 -15.83
C GLU A 93 -18.44 -8.98 -16.26
N THR A 94 -17.47 -9.87 -16.54
CA THR A 94 -17.74 -11.24 -16.98
C THR A 94 -17.91 -12.23 -15.83
N TRP A 95 -17.44 -11.86 -14.63
CA TRP A 95 -17.33 -12.75 -13.46
C TRP A 95 -16.48 -14.00 -13.69
N LEU A 96 -15.53 -13.93 -14.63
CA LEU A 96 -14.67 -15.04 -15.00
C LEU A 96 -13.20 -14.70 -14.78
N TRP A 97 -12.41 -15.75 -14.56
CA TRP A 97 -10.95 -15.70 -14.64
C TRP A 97 -10.54 -15.98 -16.08
N GLU A 98 -9.79 -15.06 -16.67
CA GLU A 98 -9.25 -15.17 -18.02
C GLU A 98 -7.72 -15.11 -17.97
N GLU A 99 -7.07 -15.78 -18.90
CA GLU A 99 -5.62 -15.71 -19.03
C GLU A 99 -5.23 -14.45 -19.82
N LYS A 100 -4.42 -13.58 -19.22
CA LYS A 100 -3.85 -12.39 -19.86
C LYS A 100 -2.34 -12.53 -19.97
N SER A 101 -1.81 -12.23 -21.15
CA SER A 101 -0.38 -12.30 -21.45
C SER A 101 0.15 -10.91 -21.76
N PHE A 102 1.14 -10.46 -20.98
CA PHE A 102 1.75 -9.15 -21.13
C PHE A 102 3.12 -9.26 -21.78
N ILE A 103 3.40 -8.47 -22.83
CA ILE A 103 4.71 -8.45 -23.48
C ILE A 103 5.63 -7.44 -22.77
N ARG A 104 6.89 -7.81 -22.51
CA ARG A 104 7.85 -6.90 -21.87
C ARG A 104 8.27 -5.78 -22.82
N GLU A 105 8.14 -4.54 -22.37
CA GLU A 105 8.78 -3.38 -22.97
C GLU A 105 10.13 -3.12 -22.27
N GLY A 106 11.19 -2.99 -23.06
CA GLY A 106 12.53 -2.75 -22.56
C GLY A 106 13.28 -4.04 -22.19
N MET A 107 14.38 -3.85 -21.46
CA MET A 107 15.31 -4.94 -21.12
C MET A 107 14.80 -5.80 -19.97
N ALA A 108 15.15 -7.09 -19.98
CA ALA A 108 14.98 -7.94 -18.81
C ALA A 108 15.82 -7.39 -17.64
N PRO A 109 15.38 -7.58 -16.38
CA PRO A 109 16.22 -7.34 -15.22
C PRO A 109 17.49 -8.19 -15.34
N ARG A 110 18.66 -7.55 -15.48
CA ARG A 110 19.93 -8.25 -15.72
C ARG A 110 20.35 -9.09 -14.52
N SER A 111 20.21 -8.53 -13.33
CA SER A 111 20.49 -9.16 -12.05
C SER A 111 19.96 -8.28 -10.93
N ILE A 112 19.74 -8.86 -9.75
CA ILE A 112 19.46 -8.08 -8.54
C ILE A 112 20.79 -7.53 -8.03
N ASP A 113 20.88 -6.23 -7.77
CA ASP A 113 22.05 -5.65 -7.10
C ASP A 113 22.20 -6.31 -5.71
N PRO A 114 23.32 -7.03 -5.45
CA PRO A 114 23.57 -7.70 -4.18
C PRO A 114 23.49 -6.75 -2.97
N LYS A 115 23.69 -5.44 -3.15
CA LYS A 115 23.58 -4.43 -2.09
C LYS A 115 22.15 -4.22 -1.61
N LEU A 116 21.13 -4.58 -2.38
CA LEU A 116 19.73 -4.46 -1.97
C LEU A 116 19.32 -5.58 -1.00
N LEU A 117 20.03 -6.69 -1.03
CA LEU A 117 19.66 -7.87 -0.26
C LEU A 117 19.76 -7.63 1.26
N PRO A 118 20.81 -7.01 1.82
CA PRO A 118 20.82 -6.68 3.25
C PRO A 118 19.73 -5.69 3.68
N LEU A 119 19.26 -4.84 2.76
CA LEU A 119 18.25 -3.82 3.03
C LEU A 119 16.82 -4.37 3.11
N MET A 120 16.57 -5.53 2.51
CA MET A 120 15.22 -6.11 2.34
C MET A 120 14.98 -7.32 3.25
N LYS A 121 15.57 -7.35 4.45
CA LYS A 121 15.52 -8.52 5.36
C LYS A 121 14.13 -8.74 5.92
N ASN A 122 13.45 -7.68 6.39
CA ASN A 122 12.10 -7.81 6.96
C ASN A 122 10.97 -7.59 5.95
N VAL A 123 11.31 -7.38 4.66
CA VAL A 123 10.34 -7.33 3.56
C VAL A 123 9.89 -8.75 3.20
N LEU A 124 9.19 -9.40 4.12
CA LEU A 124 8.78 -10.80 3.97
C LEU A 124 7.65 -10.95 2.94
N PHE A 125 6.83 -9.91 2.75
CA PHE A 125 5.58 -10.00 1.99
C PHE A 125 5.17 -8.66 1.35
N PRO A 126 5.79 -8.19 0.25
CA PRO A 126 5.32 -6.99 -0.43
C PRO A 126 3.93 -7.21 -1.04
N ARG A 127 2.95 -6.44 -0.59
CA ARG A 127 1.56 -6.49 -1.09
C ARG A 127 1.16 -5.20 -1.79
N ASP A 128 2.10 -4.25 -1.86
CA ASP A 128 1.80 -2.92 -2.31
C ASP A 128 1.62 -2.93 -3.82
N ALA A 129 0.44 -2.48 -4.23
CA ALA A 129 0.14 -2.21 -5.60
C ALA A 129 -0.64 -0.91 -5.70
N VAL A 130 -0.43 -0.21 -6.79
CA VAL A 130 -0.99 1.10 -7.05
C VAL A 130 -1.62 1.08 -8.42
N TYR A 131 -2.91 1.41 -8.50
CA TYR A 131 -3.56 1.67 -9.77
C TYR A 131 -3.59 3.18 -10.04
N TRP A 132 -2.99 3.57 -11.16
CA TRP A 132 -2.87 4.97 -11.57
C TRP A 132 -2.96 5.11 -13.09
N ARG A 133 -3.94 5.88 -13.57
CA ARG A 133 -4.13 6.25 -14.99
C ARG A 133 -4.04 5.04 -15.95
N GLY A 134 -4.87 4.04 -15.76
CA GLY A 134 -4.92 2.85 -16.63
C GLY A 134 -3.84 1.80 -16.34
N ARG A 135 -2.89 2.08 -15.44
CA ARG A 135 -1.71 1.24 -15.19
C ARG A 135 -1.69 0.70 -13.77
N LEU A 136 -1.29 -0.56 -13.63
CA LEU A 136 -1.11 -1.23 -12.34
C LEU A 136 0.38 -1.38 -12.04
N TYR A 137 0.83 -0.76 -10.95
CA TYR A 137 2.19 -0.81 -10.45
C TYR A 137 2.23 -1.78 -9.29
N VAL A 138 3.03 -2.84 -9.39
CA VAL A 138 3.13 -3.89 -8.38
C VAL A 138 4.55 -3.94 -7.84
N TYR A 139 4.70 -3.70 -6.54
CA TYR A 139 6.00 -3.78 -5.88
C TYR A 139 6.41 -5.25 -5.70
N ASN A 140 7.55 -5.61 -6.28
CA ASN A 140 8.11 -6.95 -6.25
C ASN A 140 9.53 -6.90 -5.69
N ILE A 141 9.66 -6.79 -4.36
CA ILE A 141 10.89 -6.74 -3.50
C ILE A 141 12.06 -5.91 -4.07
N PHE A 142 12.59 -6.27 -5.22
CA PHE A 142 13.75 -5.72 -5.92
C PHE A 142 13.44 -4.77 -7.07
N PHE A 143 12.19 -4.70 -7.53
CA PHE A 143 11.74 -3.82 -8.62
C PHE A 143 10.23 -3.60 -8.56
N VAL A 144 9.72 -2.70 -9.39
CA VAL A 144 8.27 -2.51 -9.61
C VAL A 144 7.92 -3.04 -10.99
N ILE A 145 6.88 -3.88 -11.08
CA ILE A 145 6.28 -4.28 -12.35
C ILE A 145 5.17 -3.30 -12.67
N ARG A 146 5.26 -2.62 -13.80
CA ARG A 146 4.18 -1.75 -14.29
C ARG A 146 3.46 -2.45 -15.43
N LEU A 147 2.21 -2.84 -15.21
CA LEU A 147 1.32 -3.38 -16.23
C LEU A 147 0.54 -2.25 -16.89
N ASP A 148 0.59 -2.21 -18.22
CA ASP A 148 -0.32 -1.42 -19.05
C ASP A 148 -1.47 -2.33 -19.48
N LEU A 149 -2.66 -2.07 -18.93
CA LEU A 149 -3.81 -2.97 -19.06
C LEU A 149 -4.48 -2.84 -20.44
N GLU A 150 -4.32 -1.70 -21.11
CA GLU A 150 -4.91 -1.46 -22.43
C GLU A 150 -4.05 -2.11 -23.52
N ASP A 151 -2.74 -1.92 -23.46
CA ASP A 151 -1.80 -2.41 -24.48
C ASP A 151 -1.36 -3.86 -24.26
N ASN A 152 -1.71 -4.49 -23.14
CA ASN A 152 -1.19 -5.79 -22.70
C ASN A 152 0.34 -5.84 -22.73
N LYS A 153 0.96 -4.80 -22.17
CA LYS A 153 2.41 -4.69 -22.04
C LYS A 153 2.81 -4.50 -20.61
N TYR A 154 4.04 -4.87 -20.28
CA TYR A 154 4.60 -4.55 -18.99
C TYR A 154 6.01 -4.01 -19.07
N ARG A 155 6.39 -3.18 -18.11
CA ARG A 155 7.77 -2.76 -17.89
C ARG A 155 8.24 -3.19 -16.51
N VAL A 156 9.54 -3.42 -16.40
CA VAL A 156 10.19 -3.51 -15.10
C VAL A 156 10.88 -2.18 -14.82
N ILE A 157 10.56 -1.61 -13.67
CA ILE A 157 11.13 -0.35 -13.18
C ILE A 157 12.06 -0.71 -12.03
N GLU A 158 13.35 -0.41 -12.20
CA GLU A 158 14.34 -0.56 -11.14
C GLU A 158 13.97 0.30 -9.93
N LEU A 159 14.35 -0.10 -8.72
CA LEU A 159 14.10 0.72 -7.53
C LEU A 159 14.95 2.00 -7.55
N PRO A 160 14.53 3.06 -6.83
CA PRO A 160 15.38 4.22 -6.65
C PRO A 160 16.74 3.83 -6.03
N PRO A 161 17.75 4.70 -6.11
CA PRO A 161 19.07 4.43 -5.55
C PRO A 161 19.01 4.43 -4.01
N ILE A 162 18.61 3.28 -3.44
CA ILE A 162 18.46 3.06 -2.00
C ILE A 162 19.76 2.57 -1.33
N SER A 163 20.87 2.52 -2.08
CA SER A 163 22.15 1.93 -1.67
C SER A 163 22.85 2.68 -0.52
N GLU A 164 22.45 3.93 -0.25
CA GLU A 164 22.94 4.72 0.88
C GLU A 164 22.20 4.42 2.20
N ALA A 165 21.10 3.67 2.14
CA ALA A 165 20.39 3.25 3.34
C ALA A 165 21.29 2.34 4.19
N ARG A 166 21.29 2.58 5.50
CA ARG A 166 21.95 1.68 6.46
C ARG A 166 20.90 0.80 7.10
N GLY A 167 21.18 -0.50 7.12
CA GLY A 167 20.35 -1.46 7.82
C GLY A 167 19.11 -1.86 7.02
N ASP A 168 18.13 -2.43 7.70
CA ASP A 168 16.89 -2.88 7.05
C ASP A 168 16.01 -1.67 6.68
N ILE A 169 15.26 -1.81 5.59
CA ILE A 169 14.30 -0.78 5.17
C ILE A 169 12.88 -1.31 5.21
N MET A 170 11.95 -0.42 5.54
CA MET A 170 10.53 -0.65 5.45
C MET A 170 9.97 0.13 4.24
N PRO A 171 9.93 -0.48 3.05
CA PRO A 171 9.45 0.18 1.84
C PRO A 171 7.93 0.23 1.80
N HIS A 172 7.41 1.23 1.11
CA HIS A 172 6.01 1.38 0.80
C HIS A 172 5.81 1.97 -0.59
N LEU A 173 4.97 1.33 -1.41
CA LEU A 173 4.54 1.85 -2.71
C LEU A 173 3.10 2.37 -2.60
N GLY A 174 2.88 3.62 -2.98
CA GLY A 174 1.56 4.25 -2.92
C GLY A 174 1.35 5.29 -4.01
N LYS A 175 0.18 5.92 -4.01
CA LYS A 175 -0.09 7.09 -4.85
C LYS A 175 -0.54 8.28 -4.02
N SER A 176 -0.16 9.45 -4.50
CA SER A 176 -0.60 10.75 -4.01
C SER A 176 -1.11 11.58 -5.20
N GLY A 177 -1.59 12.81 -4.95
CA GLY A 177 -2.22 13.66 -5.95
C GLY A 177 -1.45 13.79 -7.29
N ASN A 178 -0.11 13.75 -7.25
CA ASN A 178 0.73 13.90 -8.44
C ASN A 178 1.06 12.58 -9.17
N GLY A 179 0.89 11.41 -8.54
CA GLY A 179 1.23 10.13 -9.17
C GLY A 179 1.72 9.06 -8.19
N VAL A 180 2.59 8.18 -8.69
CA VAL A 180 3.10 7.01 -7.95
C VAL A 180 4.35 7.41 -7.16
N TYR A 181 4.40 6.97 -5.91
CA TYR A 181 5.46 7.25 -4.96
C TYR A 181 6.02 5.96 -4.38
N TYR A 182 7.34 5.92 -4.25
CA TYR A 182 8.05 4.91 -3.49
C TYR A 182 8.70 5.58 -2.30
N GLY A 183 8.34 5.15 -1.11
CA GLY A 183 8.95 5.63 0.13
C GLY A 183 9.57 4.50 0.90
N PHE A 184 10.58 4.79 1.71
CA PHE A 184 11.05 3.83 2.71
C PHE A 184 11.57 4.53 3.95
N VAL A 185 11.56 3.79 5.05
CA VAL A 185 12.15 4.17 6.33
C VAL A 185 13.30 3.22 6.62
N GLY A 186 14.50 3.75 6.92
CA GLY A 186 15.67 2.96 7.31
C GLY A 186 16.02 3.06 8.79
N ASP A 187 16.90 2.17 9.27
CA ASP A 187 17.29 2.03 10.69
C ASP A 187 17.75 3.32 11.37
N CYS A 188 18.33 4.26 10.63
CA CYS A 188 18.80 5.55 11.16
C CYS A 188 17.67 6.59 11.34
N CYS A 189 16.40 6.17 11.28
CA CYS A 189 15.22 7.03 11.32
C CYS A 189 15.25 8.13 10.24
N LYS A 190 15.88 7.81 9.09
CA LYS A 190 15.78 8.61 7.88
C LYS A 190 14.67 8.03 7.04
N PHE A 191 13.78 8.90 6.56
CA PHE A 191 12.80 8.52 5.56
C PHE A 191 13.10 9.26 4.25
N GLN A 192 12.98 8.52 3.14
CA GLN A 192 13.13 9.05 1.79
C GLN A 192 11.87 8.76 0.98
N ILE A 193 11.47 9.74 0.17
CA ILE A 193 10.32 9.65 -0.72
C ILE A 193 10.76 9.99 -2.13
N TRP A 194 10.47 9.07 -3.02
CA TRP A 194 10.78 9.13 -4.43
C TRP A 194 9.48 9.19 -5.23
N PHE A 195 9.40 10.13 -6.15
CA PHE A 195 8.32 10.25 -7.11
C PHE A 195 8.73 9.56 -8.42
N LEU A 196 7.84 8.75 -8.97
CA LEU A 196 8.05 8.13 -10.27
C LEU A 196 7.67 9.12 -11.38
N ASN A 197 8.68 9.67 -12.04
CA ASN A 197 8.48 10.53 -13.20
C ASN A 197 8.40 9.67 -14.46
N GLU A 198 7.23 9.63 -15.08
CA GLU A 198 7.00 8.87 -16.31
C GLU A 198 6.64 9.80 -17.45
N SER A 199 7.47 9.78 -18.48
CA SER A 199 7.18 10.31 -19.80
C SER A 199 7.09 9.15 -20.80
N ILE A 200 6.81 9.47 -22.07
CA ILE A 200 6.66 8.45 -23.13
C ILE A 200 7.95 7.63 -23.27
N ASP A 201 9.10 8.31 -23.30
CA ASP A 201 10.40 7.71 -23.61
C ASP A 201 11.26 7.45 -22.37
N HIS A 202 10.90 8.02 -21.22
CA HIS A 202 11.74 8.01 -20.03
C HIS A 202 10.94 7.69 -18.78
N THR A 203 11.57 6.94 -17.87
CA THR A 203 11.00 6.57 -16.57
C THR A 203 12.11 6.66 -15.55
N GLU A 204 11.97 7.57 -14.59
CA GLU A 204 12.99 7.83 -13.58
C GLU A 204 12.39 8.08 -12.20
N TRP A 205 13.16 7.75 -11.17
CA TRP A 205 12.84 8.12 -9.80
C TRP A 205 13.45 9.48 -9.46
N MET A 206 12.62 10.41 -9.03
CA MET A 206 13.05 11.72 -8.54
C MET A 206 12.90 11.80 -7.02
N LEU A 207 14.00 12.07 -6.30
CA LEU A 207 13.96 12.29 -4.85
C LEU A 207 13.15 13.56 -4.58
N LYS A 208 12.06 13.42 -3.83
CA LYS A 208 11.22 14.56 -3.41
C LYS A 208 11.59 15.04 -2.01
N HIS A 209 11.77 14.10 -1.09
CA HIS A 209 12.11 14.40 0.29
C HIS A 209 13.10 13.38 0.85
N GLU A 210 14.06 13.89 1.61
CA GLU A 210 14.86 13.13 2.56
C GLU A 210 14.81 13.88 3.89
N ILE A 211 14.28 13.24 4.93
CA ILE A 211 14.22 13.85 6.26
C ILE A 211 14.63 12.82 7.31
N GLY A 212 15.52 13.26 8.19
CA GLY A 212 15.81 12.56 9.41
C GLY A 212 14.78 12.84 10.49
N LEU A 213 14.67 11.91 11.44
CA LEU A 213 13.80 12.04 12.60
C LEU A 213 14.00 13.35 13.39
N LYS A 214 15.23 13.83 13.54
CA LYS A 214 15.50 15.04 14.35
C LYS A 214 14.70 16.27 13.88
N PRO A 215 14.78 16.70 12.61
CA PRO A 215 13.91 17.75 12.09
C PRO A 215 12.42 17.49 12.31
N LEU A 216 11.94 16.26 12.12
CA LEU A 216 10.52 15.93 12.36
C LEU A 216 10.14 16.11 13.83
N LEU A 217 11.00 15.72 14.76
CA LEU A 217 10.77 15.85 16.19
C LEU A 217 10.90 17.29 16.70
N GLU A 218 11.70 18.13 16.03
CA GLU A 218 11.80 19.57 16.34
C GLU A 218 10.55 20.33 15.89
N ILE A 219 9.94 19.90 14.79
CA ILE A 219 8.67 20.45 14.27
C ILE A 219 7.48 19.97 15.13
N PHE A 220 7.64 18.86 15.87
CA PHE A 220 6.56 18.20 16.60
C PHE A 220 6.68 18.36 18.13
N PRO A 221 5.87 19.21 18.78
CA PRO A 221 5.78 19.22 20.24
C PRO A 221 5.24 17.86 20.72
N TRP A 222 5.85 17.25 21.74
CA TRP A 222 5.44 15.92 22.23
C TRP A 222 4.32 15.96 23.29
N GLU A 223 3.81 17.14 23.60
CA GLU A 223 2.76 17.37 24.59
C GLU A 223 1.40 17.43 23.90
N HIS A 224 0.74 16.28 23.73
CA HIS A 224 -0.59 16.25 23.12
C HIS A 224 -1.50 15.23 23.82
N SER A 225 -2.80 15.58 23.88
CA SER A 225 -3.89 14.71 24.29
C SER A 225 -4.00 13.46 23.40
N HIS A 226 -4.63 12.41 23.91
CA HIS A 226 -5.05 11.27 23.08
C HIS A 226 -5.96 11.80 21.96
N GLY A 227 -5.51 11.69 20.70
CA GLY A 227 -6.28 12.16 19.54
C GLY A 227 -7.63 11.44 19.40
N SER A 228 -8.50 11.98 18.54
CA SER A 228 -9.90 11.58 18.34
C SER A 228 -10.10 10.30 17.50
N TRP A 229 -9.23 9.29 17.67
CA TRP A 229 -9.43 8.01 17.01
C TRP A 229 -10.70 7.33 17.54
N PHE A 230 -11.59 6.94 16.62
CA PHE A 230 -12.74 6.11 16.94
C PHE A 230 -12.50 4.70 16.38
N VAL A 231 -12.74 3.68 17.21
CA VAL A 231 -12.69 2.29 16.77
C VAL A 231 -14.08 1.88 16.33
N GLN A 232 -14.25 1.63 15.04
CA GLN A 232 -15.48 1.07 14.52
C GLN A 232 -15.30 -0.44 14.36
N GLY A 233 -15.95 -1.24 15.22
CA GLY A 233 -15.99 -2.70 15.09
C GLY A 233 -15.57 -3.53 16.30
N LEU A 234 -15.18 -2.93 17.44
CA LEU A 234 -15.17 -3.68 18.70
C LEU A 234 -16.61 -3.90 19.14
N ARG A 235 -17.06 -5.16 19.16
CA ARG A 235 -18.20 -5.57 19.99
C ARG A 235 -17.69 -5.71 21.42
N ASP A 236 -17.59 -4.59 22.13
CA ASP A 236 -17.74 -4.65 23.57
C ASP A 236 -19.19 -4.33 23.90
N ASN A 237 -19.90 -5.37 24.32
CA ASN A 237 -21.13 -5.18 25.06
C ASN A 237 -20.74 -4.45 26.34
N ASN A 238 -21.25 -3.23 26.51
CA ASN A 238 -21.03 -2.30 27.61
C ASN A 238 -19.95 -1.25 27.31
N ASP A 239 -20.30 -0.18 26.61
CA ASP A 239 -20.24 1.11 27.30
C ASP A 239 -21.26 2.09 26.72
N GLU A 240 -21.90 2.80 27.63
CA GLU A 240 -22.93 3.78 27.35
C GLU A 240 -22.30 5.05 26.76
N THR A 241 -23.08 5.69 25.89
CA THR A 241 -22.95 7.04 25.36
C THR A 241 -22.07 7.99 26.19
N LEU A 242 -20.89 8.31 25.67
CA LEU A 242 -20.20 9.56 26.00
C LEU A 242 -20.09 10.40 24.73
N ASP A 243 -21.01 11.36 24.60
CA ASP A 243 -20.89 12.50 23.70
C ASP A 243 -19.64 13.31 24.10
N ARG A 244 -18.51 13.00 23.45
CA ARG A 244 -17.29 13.81 23.52
C ARG A 244 -17.30 14.77 22.34
N GLU A 245 -17.24 16.07 22.63
CA GLU A 245 -17.19 17.12 21.61
C GLU A 245 -16.13 16.81 20.54
N LYS A 246 -16.61 16.92 19.31
CA LYS A 246 -16.06 16.34 18.09
C LYS A 246 -15.08 17.31 17.45
N LEU A 247 -13.78 17.03 17.52
CA LEU A 247 -12.78 17.66 16.64
C LEU A 247 -12.55 16.73 15.46
N GLU A 248 -13.31 16.97 14.38
CA GLU A 248 -13.11 16.33 13.09
C GLU A 248 -11.81 16.84 12.46
N TRP A 249 -10.93 15.91 12.07
CA TRP A 249 -9.81 16.24 11.20
C TRP A 249 -10.36 16.76 9.86
N ASP A 250 -10.03 18.02 9.55
CA ASP A 250 -10.33 18.64 8.27
C ASP A 250 -9.03 18.86 7.51
N SER A 251 -8.90 18.19 6.38
CA SER A 251 -7.72 18.30 5.51
C SER A 251 -7.58 19.68 4.86
N ASP A 252 -8.63 20.50 4.86
CA ASP A 252 -8.68 21.84 4.24
C ASP A 252 -8.35 22.97 5.23
N ASN A 253 -8.23 22.67 6.53
CA ASN A 253 -7.94 23.68 7.53
C ASN A 253 -6.42 23.87 7.72
N ASP A 254 -5.88 24.96 7.17
CA ASP A 254 -4.46 25.30 7.27
C ASP A 254 -4.04 25.83 8.66
N ASP A 255 -5.00 26.18 9.53
CA ASP A 255 -4.75 26.76 10.84
C ASP A 255 -4.61 25.71 11.95
N ALA A 256 -3.43 25.68 12.57
CA ALA A 256 -3.12 24.77 13.68
C ALA A 256 -3.82 25.23 14.97
N THR A 257 -4.92 24.56 15.33
CA THR A 257 -5.61 24.86 16.59
C THR A 257 -4.83 24.26 17.77
N THR A 258 -4.29 25.12 18.63
CA THR A 258 -3.63 24.73 19.88
C THR A 258 -4.70 24.42 20.92
N ALA A 259 -4.92 23.14 21.27
CA ALA A 259 -5.87 22.74 22.30
C ALA A 259 -5.18 22.53 23.65
N SER A 260 -5.76 23.08 24.73
CA SER A 260 -5.21 23.04 26.09
C SER A 260 -5.29 21.64 26.70
N ALA A 261 -4.17 21.20 27.29
CA ALA A 261 -4.00 19.90 27.92
C ALA A 261 -4.92 19.69 29.13
N THR A 262 -5.52 18.50 29.24
CA THR A 262 -5.94 17.94 30.52
C THR A 262 -5.03 16.74 30.80
N GLU A 263 -4.31 16.83 31.92
CA GLU A 263 -3.24 15.92 32.33
C GLU A 263 -3.74 14.51 32.66
N VAL A 264 -3.27 13.50 31.93
CA VAL A 264 -3.07 12.15 32.49
C VAL A 264 -1.70 11.66 32.02
N SER A 265 -0.74 11.74 32.94
CA SER A 265 0.66 11.38 32.72
C SER A 265 0.89 9.87 32.85
N VAL A 266 1.19 9.20 31.73
CA VAL A 266 2.01 7.98 31.73
C VAL A 266 3.06 8.11 30.64
N GLN A 267 4.13 8.85 30.95
CA GLN A 267 5.30 9.00 30.09
C GLN A 267 6.14 7.72 30.13
N LYS A 268 5.72 6.69 29.37
CA LYS A 268 6.64 5.64 28.94
C LYS A 268 7.71 6.32 28.06
N LYS A 269 8.99 6.22 28.45
CA LYS A 269 10.14 6.66 27.64
C LYS A 269 10.22 5.80 26.38
N PHE A 270 9.46 6.16 25.35
CA PHE A 270 9.56 5.51 24.05
C PHE A 270 10.82 6.01 23.32
N HIS A 271 11.54 5.10 22.66
CA HIS A 271 12.52 5.49 21.67
C HIS A 271 11.75 6.18 20.53
N LYS A 272 12.11 7.43 20.24
CA LYS A 272 11.50 8.18 19.14
C LYS A 272 12.11 7.67 17.85
N TYR A 273 11.31 7.12 16.95
CA TYR A 273 11.73 6.71 15.61
C TYR A 273 10.51 6.68 14.69
N ILE A 274 10.76 6.79 13.38
CA ILE A 274 9.73 6.55 12.38
C ILE A 274 9.67 5.03 12.24
N SER A 275 8.53 4.44 12.58
CA SER A 275 8.35 3.00 12.52
C SER A 275 8.04 2.53 11.11
N ARG A 276 7.15 3.21 10.39
CA ARG A 276 6.74 2.84 9.02
C ARG A 276 5.94 3.96 8.35
N ILE A 277 5.83 3.89 7.03
CA ILE A 277 4.87 4.67 6.26
C ILE A 277 3.52 3.94 6.29
N LEU A 278 2.45 4.61 6.71
CA LEU A 278 1.08 4.08 6.74
C LEU A 278 0.34 4.28 5.42
N GLY A 279 0.80 5.23 4.61
CA GLY A 279 0.30 5.43 3.25
C GLY A 279 0.34 6.88 2.82
N PHE A 280 -0.27 7.12 1.67
CA PHE A 280 -0.29 8.40 1.00
C PHE A 280 -1.73 8.89 0.89
N HIS A 281 -1.93 10.18 1.09
CA HIS A 281 -3.25 10.78 0.89
C HIS A 281 -3.60 10.73 -0.61
N PRO A 282 -4.80 10.25 -0.99
CA PRO A 282 -5.15 9.94 -2.38
C PRO A 282 -5.09 11.15 -3.34
N TYR A 283 -5.31 12.36 -2.81
CA TYR A 283 -5.48 13.59 -3.62
C TYR A 283 -4.53 14.73 -3.25
N LYS A 284 -3.89 14.65 -2.09
CA LYS A 284 -3.08 15.74 -1.52
C LYS A 284 -1.70 15.18 -1.28
N GLU A 285 -0.69 16.02 -1.42
CA GLU A 285 0.72 15.64 -1.24
C GLU A 285 1.05 15.50 0.25
N ILE A 286 0.46 14.48 0.87
CA ILE A 286 0.54 14.18 2.31
C ILE A 286 0.86 12.71 2.49
N ILE A 287 1.74 12.41 3.44
CA ILE A 287 2.15 11.06 3.81
C ILE A 287 1.79 10.84 5.27
N PHE A 288 1.19 9.68 5.57
CA PHE A 288 0.92 9.27 6.93
C PHE A 288 2.08 8.42 7.45
N LEU A 289 2.67 8.85 8.55
CA LEU A 289 3.81 8.19 9.18
C LEU A 289 3.40 7.64 10.55
N HIS A 290 3.85 6.43 10.87
CA HIS A 290 3.74 5.86 12.20
C HIS A 290 5.03 6.13 12.97
N ILE A 291 4.92 6.77 14.13
CA ILE A 291 6.04 7.14 14.99
C ILE A 291 5.95 6.31 16.28
N SER A 292 7.08 5.71 16.67
CA SER A 292 7.24 4.94 17.91
C SER A 292 6.16 3.88 18.11
N ASP A 293 5.70 3.29 17.02
CA ASP A 293 4.64 2.29 16.93
C ASP A 293 3.35 2.61 17.70
N THR A 294 3.07 3.90 17.92
CA THR A 294 1.92 4.36 18.71
C THR A 294 1.19 5.53 18.07
N ARG A 295 1.93 6.50 17.52
CA ARG A 295 1.38 7.79 17.08
C ARG A 295 1.41 7.92 15.57
N VAL A 296 0.36 8.51 15.01
CA VAL A 296 0.28 8.82 13.58
C VAL A 296 0.44 10.31 13.38
N VAL A 297 1.23 10.67 12.37
CA VAL A 297 1.33 12.06 11.91
C VAL A 297 1.06 12.14 10.42
N ALA A 298 0.48 13.26 9.99
CA ALA A 298 0.40 13.66 8.60
C ALA A 298 1.59 14.58 8.28
N TYR A 299 2.40 14.18 7.31
CA TYR A 299 3.52 14.95 6.81
C TYR A 299 3.20 15.52 5.44
N HIS A 300 3.17 16.84 5.33
CA HIS A 300 2.85 17.57 4.10
C HIS A 300 4.10 17.78 3.26
N LEU A 301 4.15 17.19 2.06
CA LEU A 301 5.32 17.26 1.18
C LEU A 301 5.57 18.68 0.66
N LYS A 302 4.54 19.52 0.51
CA LYS A 302 4.72 20.85 -0.10
C LYS A 302 5.52 21.84 0.76
N ASN A 303 5.31 21.80 2.07
CA ASN A 303 5.84 22.78 3.02
C ASN A 303 6.55 22.14 4.20
N SER A 304 6.68 20.81 4.22
CA SER A 304 7.26 20.04 5.32
C SER A 304 6.56 20.22 6.67
N LYS A 305 5.28 20.65 6.67
CA LYS A 305 4.45 20.75 7.86
C LYS A 305 4.13 19.35 8.39
N VAL A 306 4.13 19.20 9.71
CA VAL A 306 3.74 17.98 10.41
C VAL A 306 2.49 18.27 11.22
N GLU A 307 1.48 17.42 11.10
CA GLU A 307 0.25 17.48 11.88
C GLU A 307 0.09 16.21 12.69
N ASP A 308 -0.24 16.36 13.98
CA ASP A 308 -0.53 15.24 14.87
C ASP A 308 -1.92 14.68 14.57
N LEU A 309 -2.00 13.38 14.28
CA LEU A 309 -3.28 12.68 14.17
C LEU A 309 -3.61 11.88 15.44
N GLY A 310 -2.70 11.82 16.41
CA GLY A 310 -2.91 11.12 17.68
C GLY A 310 -2.42 9.68 17.71
N CYS A 311 -2.69 8.98 18.83
CA CYS A 311 -2.27 7.60 19.03
C CYS A 311 -3.31 6.61 18.50
N LEU A 312 -2.86 5.60 17.76
CA LEU A 312 -3.73 4.50 17.38
C LEU A 312 -4.21 3.77 18.64
N PRO A 313 -5.50 3.43 18.73
CA PRO A 313 -6.10 2.73 19.86
C PRO A 313 -5.78 1.23 19.77
N VAL A 314 -4.48 0.90 19.83
CA VAL A 314 -3.99 -0.48 19.83
C VAL A 314 -3.56 -0.78 21.26
N ASP A 315 -4.21 -1.76 21.88
CA ASP A 315 -3.86 -2.22 23.22
C ASP A 315 -2.48 -2.88 23.22
N GLY A 316 -1.84 -2.95 24.39
CA GLY A 316 -0.39 -3.15 24.51
C GLY A 316 0.21 -4.38 23.80
N ASP A 317 -0.54 -5.47 23.69
CA ASP A 317 -0.06 -6.72 23.05
C ASP A 317 -0.58 -6.89 21.61
N ASP A 318 -1.47 -6.02 21.15
CA ASP A 318 -1.98 -6.06 19.77
C ASP A 318 -1.02 -5.38 18.80
N TRP A 319 -0.99 -5.88 17.56
CA TRP A 319 -0.15 -5.30 16.52
C TRP A 319 -0.91 -5.19 15.19
N ILE A 320 -0.64 -4.10 14.48
CA ILE A 320 -1.27 -3.83 13.19
C ILE A 320 -0.61 -4.70 12.11
N GLN A 321 -1.37 -5.66 11.60
CA GLN A 321 -0.91 -6.55 10.54
C GLN A 321 -0.94 -5.90 9.14
N SER A 322 -1.91 -5.03 8.89
CA SER A 322 -2.11 -4.39 7.59
C SER A 322 -2.82 -3.06 7.80
N PHE A 323 -2.46 -2.08 6.99
CA PHE A 323 -3.09 -0.76 6.96
C PHE A 323 -3.25 -0.35 5.50
N CYS A 324 -4.14 0.60 5.25
CA CYS A 324 -4.27 1.29 3.97
C CYS A 324 -4.97 2.62 4.17
N VAL A 325 -4.67 3.60 3.33
CA VAL A 325 -5.47 4.81 3.26
C VAL A 325 -6.74 4.49 2.49
N TYR A 326 -7.87 4.52 3.19
CA TYR A 326 -9.17 4.21 2.62
C TYR A 326 -9.82 5.49 2.06
N THR A 327 -10.30 5.42 0.83
CA THR A 327 -11.06 6.49 0.19
C THR A 327 -12.44 5.93 -0.13
N PRO A 328 -13.52 6.36 0.55
CA PRO A 328 -14.85 5.80 0.34
C PRO A 328 -15.28 5.81 -1.14
N CYS A 329 -15.84 4.70 -1.62
CA CYS A 329 -16.45 4.62 -2.94
C CYS A 329 -17.93 4.30 -2.79
N TRP A 330 -18.80 5.17 -3.31
CA TRP A 330 -20.26 5.02 -3.20
C TRP A 330 -20.90 4.37 -4.43
N ILE A 331 -20.10 3.81 -5.35
CA ILE A 331 -20.63 3.09 -6.51
C ILE A 331 -21.20 1.74 -6.05
N GLU A 332 -22.52 1.60 -6.14
CA GLU A 332 -23.23 0.38 -5.69
C GLU A 332 -23.20 -0.76 -6.72
N SER A 333 -22.90 -0.46 -7.98
CA SER A 333 -22.95 -1.44 -9.08
C SER A 333 -21.70 -2.32 -9.16
N CYS A 334 -20.58 -1.90 -8.56
CA CYS A 334 -19.28 -2.54 -8.77
C CYS A 334 -19.16 -3.95 -8.15
N LEU A 335 -20.03 -4.31 -7.21
CA LEU A 335 -20.04 -5.61 -6.54
C LEU A 335 -21.33 -6.42 -6.80
N ARG A 336 -22.21 -5.96 -7.69
CA ARG A 336 -23.40 -6.74 -8.06
C ARG A 336 -22.95 -7.93 -8.89
N ALA A 337 -23.03 -9.12 -8.31
CA ALA A 337 -22.97 -10.35 -9.10
C ALA A 337 -24.09 -10.28 -10.15
N ASN A 338 -23.81 -10.76 -11.36
CA ASN A 338 -24.87 -11.08 -12.32
C ASN A 338 -25.87 -11.98 -11.57
N SER A 339 -27.01 -11.41 -11.19
CA SER A 339 -28.16 -12.17 -10.77
C SER A 339 -28.55 -12.98 -12.00
N VAL A 340 -28.07 -14.21 -12.09
CA VAL A 340 -28.68 -15.20 -12.96
C VAL A 340 -30.11 -15.29 -12.45
N GLU A 341 -31.04 -14.68 -13.18
CA GLU A 341 -32.46 -14.92 -13.00
C GLU A 341 -32.64 -16.44 -13.00
N PRO A 342 -33.29 -17.02 -11.98
CA PRO A 342 -33.63 -18.43 -12.08
C PRO A 342 -34.61 -18.53 -13.25
N ASN A 343 -34.15 -19.10 -14.36
CA ASN A 343 -35.01 -19.54 -15.45
C ASN A 343 -36.19 -20.30 -14.85
N SER A 344 -37.34 -19.65 -14.82
CA SER A 344 -38.61 -20.28 -14.50
C SER A 344 -39.08 -21.02 -15.74
N GLU A 345 -38.47 -22.17 -16.01
CA GLU A 345 -39.04 -23.21 -16.84
C GLU A 345 -38.76 -24.57 -16.18
N LEU A 346 -39.74 -25.06 -15.42
CA LEU A 346 -40.41 -26.36 -15.63
C LEU A 346 -41.50 -26.57 -14.57
#